data_AF-A0A3M1IHW0-F1
#
_entry.id   AF-A0A3M1IHW0-F1
#
_cell.length_a   1.000
_cell.length_b   1.000
_cell.length_c   1.000
_cell.angle_alpha   90.00
_cell.angle_beta   90.00
_cell.angle_gamma   90.00
#
_symmetry.space_group_name_H-M   'P 1'
#
loop_
_entity.id
_entity.type
_entity.pdbx_description
1 polymer ?
#
loop_
_entity_poly.entity_id
_entity_poly.type
_entity_poly.pdbx_seq_one_letter_code
_entity_poly.pdbx_strand_id
1 'polypeptide(L)'
;MFRQFFLKEENMLVAIILNSMVIFALYFPSLENEKWLEGVDHFFIFIFLVEALVKIHTYGWGKYWQSSWNRFDFIIVLGSLPTLLTGILPVPDTSLLIVLRLFRLLRLVRFL
;
A
#
# COMPACT_ATOMS: atom_id res chain seq x y z
N MET A 1 -7.26 19.93 7.04
CA MET A 1 -5.80 19.74 6.91
C MET A 1 -5.43 18.28 6.56
N PHE A 2 -5.77 17.28 7.38
CA PHE A 2 -5.48 15.86 7.09
C PHE A 2 -6.05 15.32 5.76
N ARG A 3 -7.29 15.68 5.42
CA ARG A 3 -7.89 15.26 4.13
C ARG A 3 -7.11 15.76 2.92
N GLN A 4 -6.67 17.01 2.91
CA GLN A 4 -5.88 17.57 1.80
C GLN A 4 -4.51 16.91 1.67
N PHE A 5 -3.89 16.49 2.79
CA PHE A 5 -2.62 15.79 2.75
C PHE A 5 -2.73 14.41 2.08
N PHE A 6 -3.78 13.64 2.39
CA PHE A 6 -4.03 12.33 1.79
C PHE A 6 -4.65 12.37 0.38
N LEU A 7 -5.38 13.45 0.05
CA LEU A 7 -5.95 13.65 -1.28
C LEU A 7 -4.93 14.19 -2.29
N LYS A 8 -3.82 14.76 -1.80
CA LYS A 8 -2.71 15.18 -2.67
C LYS A 8 -2.01 13.95 -3.21
N GLU A 9 -2.25 13.73 -4.49
CA GLU A 9 -1.70 12.61 -5.24
C GLU A 9 -0.16 12.56 -5.21
N GLU A 10 0.52 13.71 -5.13
CA GLU A 10 1.98 13.82 -4.99
C GLU A 10 2.53 13.12 -3.73
N ASN A 11 1.87 13.31 -2.58
CA ASN A 11 2.30 12.68 -1.32
C ASN A 11 2.15 11.16 -1.37
N MET A 12 1.11 10.72 -2.06
CA MET A 12 0.78 9.33 -2.28
C MET A 12 1.82 8.64 -3.18
N LEU A 13 2.26 9.33 -4.23
CA LEU A 13 3.35 8.88 -5.09
C LEU A 13 4.67 8.76 -4.35
N VAL A 14 5.01 9.76 -3.53
CA VAL A 14 6.22 9.72 -2.69
C VAL A 14 6.16 8.53 -1.74
N ALA A 15 5.02 8.26 -1.10
CA ALA A 15 4.86 7.10 -0.22
C ALA A 15 5.04 5.76 -0.95
N ILE A 16 4.51 5.63 -2.18
CA ILE A 16 4.69 4.42 -3.01
C ILE A 16 6.17 4.23 -3.39
N ILE A 17 6.85 5.29 -3.80
CA ILE A 17 8.28 5.24 -4.17
C ILE A 17 9.13 4.86 -2.95
N LEU A 18 8.87 5.47 -1.79
CA LEU A 18 9.56 5.13 -0.54
C LEU A 18 9.31 3.67 -0.12
N ASN A 19 8.06 3.20 -0.14
CA ASN A 19 7.72 1.80 0.15
C ASN A 19 8.46 0.84 -0.79
N SER A 20 8.57 1.20 -2.08
CA SER A 20 9.25 0.38 -3.09
C SER A 20 10.77 0.30 -2.86
N MET A 21 11.40 1.40 -2.43
CA MET A 21 12.82 1.38 -2.04
C MET A 21 13.07 0.52 -0.80
N VAL A 22 12.16 0.55 0.18
CA VAL A 22 12.22 -0.31 1.37
C VAL A 22 12.12 -1.78 0.99
N ILE A 23 11.20 -2.14 0.09
CA ILE A 23 11.06 -3.52 -0.42
C ILE A 23 12.30 -3.95 -1.22
N PHE A 24 12.86 -3.05 -2.03
CA PHE A 24 14.12 -3.32 -2.75
C PHE A 24 15.27 -3.57 -1.77
N ALA A 25 15.35 -2.80 -0.68
CA ALA A 25 16.34 -2.99 0.37
C ALA A 25 16.16 -4.34 1.11
N LEU A 26 14.92 -4.78 1.35
CA LEU A 26 14.60 -6.10 1.92
C LEU A 26 15.07 -7.26 1.05
N TYR A 27 15.30 -7.05 -0.26
CA TYR A 27 15.77 -8.09 -1.17
C TYR A 27 17.28 -8.36 -1.05
N PHE A 28 18.01 -7.52 -0.30
CA PHE A 28 19.42 -7.79 0.00
C PHE A 28 19.50 -8.73 1.21
N PRO A 29 20.16 -9.90 1.09
CA PRO A 29 20.23 -10.90 2.16
C PRO A 29 20.95 -10.40 3.43
N SER A 30 21.70 -9.30 3.33
CA SER A 30 22.32 -8.62 4.47
C SER A 30 21.34 -7.79 5.32
N LEU A 31 20.17 -7.41 4.77
CA LEU A 31 19.16 -6.58 5.43
C LEU A 31 17.82 -7.31 5.64
N GLU A 32 17.67 -8.53 5.11
CA GLU A 32 16.45 -9.34 5.18
C GLU A 32 15.98 -9.62 6.63
N ASN A 33 16.91 -9.72 7.59
CA ASN A 33 16.59 -10.04 9.00
C ASN A 33 16.29 -8.81 9.87
N GLU A 34 16.33 -7.62 9.30
CA GLU A 34 16.14 -6.38 10.04
C GLU A 34 14.65 -6.11 10.25
N LYS A 35 14.15 -6.49 11.44
CA LYS A 35 12.74 -6.31 11.87
C LYS A 35 12.20 -4.89 11.71
N TRP A 36 13.07 -3.88 11.67
CA TRP A 36 12.65 -2.50 11.46
C TRP A 36 12.20 -2.23 10.02
N LEU A 37 12.78 -2.88 8.99
CA LEU A 37 12.35 -2.74 7.60
C LEU A 37 10.95 -3.32 7.39
N GLU A 38 10.64 -4.46 8.00
CA GLU A 38 9.28 -5.02 8.01
C GLU A 38 8.29 -4.07 8.68
N GLY A 39 8.69 -3.47 9.81
CA GLY A 39 7.89 -2.44 10.49
C GLY A 39 7.59 -1.23 9.60
N VAL A 40 8.55 -0.81 8.78
CA VAL A 40 8.36 0.27 7.79
C VAL A 40 7.41 -0.15 6.67
N ASP A 41 7.50 -1.37 6.14
CA ASP A 41 6.54 -1.86 5.14
C ASP A 41 5.11 -1.89 5.72
N HIS A 42 4.94 -2.40 6.93
CA HIS A 42 3.66 -2.38 7.65
C HIS A 42 3.11 -0.95 7.85
N PHE A 43 3.99 0.00 8.17
CA PHE A 43 3.61 1.41 8.29
C PHE A 43 3.07 1.98 6.98
N PHE A 44 3.69 1.67 5.84
CA PHE A 44 3.18 2.10 4.54
C PHE A 44 1.84 1.45 4.18
N ILE A 45 1.66 0.16 4.47
CA ILE A 45 0.37 -0.52 4.29
C ILE A 45 -0.73 0.19 5.10
N PHE A 46 -0.43 0.56 6.34
CA PHE A 46 -1.36 1.29 7.19
C PHE A 46 -1.71 2.68 6.62
N ILE A 47 -0.74 3.41 6.08
CA ILE A 47 -0.98 4.69 5.40
C ILE A 47 -1.92 4.51 4.21
N PHE A 48 -1.71 3.50 3.34
CA PHE A 48 -2.59 3.24 2.19
C PHE A 48 -3.99 2.81 2.62
N LEU A 49 -4.12 2.09 3.73
CA LEU A 49 -5.42 1.77 4.31
C LEU A 49 -6.18 3.02 4.76
N VAL A 50 -5.51 3.91 5.50
CA VAL A 50 -6.09 5.18 5.95
C VAL A 50 -6.48 6.05 4.75
N GLU A 51 -5.65 6.10 3.72
CA GLU A 51 -5.92 6.81 2.47
C GLU A 51 -7.21 6.32 1.80
N ALA A 52 -7.36 5.01 1.62
CA ALA A 52 -8.55 4.40 1.04
C ALA A 52 -9.81 4.74 1.86
N LEU A 53 -9.74 4.66 3.19
CA LEU A 53 -10.85 5.03 4.08
C LEU A 53 -11.22 6.51 3.97
N VAL A 54 -10.23 7.40 3.94
CA VAL A 54 -10.43 8.85 3.77
C VAL A 54 -11.06 9.16 2.41
N LYS A 55 -10.63 8.49 1.34
CA LYS A 55 -11.23 8.63 0.00
C LYS A 55 -12.68 8.15 -0.02
N ILE A 56 -12.98 6.98 0.55
CA ILE A 56 -14.36 6.47 0.65
C ILE A 56 -15.25 7.46 1.42
N HIS A 57 -14.76 7.99 2.53
CA HIS A 57 -15.51 8.93 3.36
C HIS A 57 -15.63 10.34 2.74
N THR A 58 -14.75 10.72 1.80
CA THR A 58 -14.79 12.03 1.14
C THR A 58 -15.63 12.01 -0.15
N TYR A 59 -15.46 10.99 -1.00
CA TYR A 59 -16.20 10.88 -2.26
C TYR A 59 -17.58 10.24 -2.08
N GLY A 60 -17.80 9.51 -0.98
CA GLY A 60 -18.96 8.66 -0.78
C GLY A 60 -18.84 7.32 -1.53
N TRP A 61 -19.52 6.30 -1.03
CA TRP A 61 -19.40 4.91 -1.52
C TRP A 61 -19.68 4.80 -3.03
N GLY A 62 -20.67 5.53 -3.54
CA GLY A 62 -21.07 5.50 -4.94
C GLY A 62 -20.01 6.05 -5.90
N LYS A 63 -19.43 7.23 -5.63
CA LYS A 63 -18.41 7.82 -6.50
C LYS A 63 -17.06 7.13 -6.38
N TYR A 64 -16.74 6.59 -5.20
CA TYR A 64 -15.52 5.81 -5.00
C TYR A 64 -15.49 4.57 -5.93
N TRP A 65 -16.59 3.81 -5.97
CA TRP A 65 -16.70 2.60 -6.78
C TRP A 65 -16.87 2.86 -8.28
N GLN A 66 -17.22 4.07 -8.70
CA GLN A 66 -17.27 4.42 -10.13
C GLN A 66 -15.87 4.55 -10.74
N SER A 67 -14.87 4.94 -9.94
CA SER A 67 -13.49 5.01 -10.41
C SER A 67 -12.83 3.63 -10.40
N SER A 68 -12.50 3.10 -11.57
CA SER A 68 -11.76 1.84 -11.72
C SER A 68 -10.42 1.85 -10.99
N TRP A 69 -9.74 2.99 -10.97
CA TRP A 69 -8.47 3.15 -10.26
C TRP A 69 -8.63 3.05 -8.73
N ASN A 70 -9.66 3.68 -8.16
CA ASN A 70 -9.90 3.61 -6.72
C ASN A 70 -10.35 2.20 -6.28
N ARG A 71 -11.10 1.48 -7.13
CA ARG A 71 -11.44 0.06 -6.90
C ARG A 71 -10.20 -0.83 -6.89
N PHE A 72 -9.32 -0.65 -7.87
CA PHE A 72 -8.05 -1.38 -7.95
C PHE A 72 -7.16 -1.11 -6.73
N ASP A 73 -7.07 0.16 -6.33
CA ASP A 73 -6.36 0.61 -5.14
C ASP A 73 -6.83 -0.13 -3.88
N PHE A 74 -8.15 -0.18 -3.69
CA PHE A 74 -8.80 -0.84 -2.56
C PHE A 74 -8.51 -2.35 -2.52
N ILE A 75 -8.54 -3.03 -3.68
CA ILE A 75 -8.24 -4.46 -3.77
C ILE A 75 -6.78 -4.74 -3.37
N ILE A 76 -5.84 -3.90 -3.81
CA ILE A 76 -4.42 -4.06 -3.42
C ILE A 76 -4.25 -3.88 -1.91
N VAL A 77 -4.87 -2.85 -1.33
CA VAL A 77 -4.81 -2.60 0.12
C VAL A 77 -5.39 -3.79 0.89
N LEU A 78 -6.56 -4.30 0.49
CA LEU A 78 -7.17 -5.49 1.08
C LEU A 78 -6.29 -6.73 0.99
N GLY A 79 -5.70 -6.98 -0.18
CA GLY A 79 -4.78 -8.10 -0.40
C GLY A 79 -3.52 -8.03 0.46
N SER A 80 -3.16 -6.85 0.96
CA SER A 80 -1.99 -6.62 1.82
C SER A 80 -2.30 -6.41 3.30
N LEU A 81 -3.57 -6.54 3.71
CA LEU A 81 -3.94 -6.63 5.13
C LEU A 81 -3.45 -7.91 5.82
N PRO A 82 -3.49 -9.10 5.19
CA PRO A 82 -2.97 -10.33 5.80
C PRO A 82 -1.50 -10.23 6.22
N THR A 83 -0.70 -9.41 5.53
CA THR A 83 0.70 -9.14 5.90
C THR A 83 0.85 -8.50 7.28
N LEU A 84 -0.10 -7.65 7.69
CA LEU A 84 -0.09 -7.06 9.04
C LEU A 84 -0.40 -8.10 10.13
N LEU A 85 -1.03 -9.21 9.75
CA LEU A 85 -1.45 -10.29 10.64
C LEU A 85 -0.45 -11.46 10.64
N THR A 86 0.73 -11.32 10.03
CA THR A 86 1.80 -12.34 10.03
C THR A 86 2.20 -12.83 11.42
N GLY A 87 2.05 -11.99 12.45
CA GLY A 87 2.29 -12.38 13.84
C GLY A 87 1.16 -13.17 14.52
N ILE A 88 -0.02 -13.29 13.88
CA ILE A 88 -1.25 -13.87 14.46
C ILE A 88 -1.77 -15.05 13.62
N LEU A 89 -1.63 -14.98 12.29
CA LEU A 89 -2.09 -16.01 11.36
C LEU A 89 -0.94 -16.42 10.41
N PRO A 90 -0.82 -17.70 10.05
CA PRO A 90 0.09 -18.13 8.99
C PRO A 90 -0.38 -17.50 7.67
N VAL A 91 0.48 -16.68 7.08
CA VAL A 91 0.15 -15.92 5.86
C VAL A 91 0.55 -16.76 4.65
N PRO A 92 -0.27 -16.80 3.57
CA PRO A 92 0.05 -17.58 2.39
C PRO A 92 1.28 -17.03 1.67
N ASP A 93 1.94 -17.91 0.91
CA ASP A 93 3.10 -17.69 0.03
C ASP A 93 3.56 -16.24 -0.19
N THR A 94 4.81 -15.97 0.20
CA THR A 94 5.53 -14.70 -0.03
C THR A 94 5.46 -14.22 -1.48
N SER A 95 5.32 -15.14 -2.45
CA SER A 95 5.17 -14.85 -3.87
C SER A 95 3.96 -13.96 -4.19
N LEU A 96 2.79 -14.21 -3.59
CA LEU A 96 1.60 -13.39 -3.82
C LEU A 96 1.76 -11.99 -3.23
N LEU A 97 2.42 -11.88 -2.07
CA LEU A 97 2.72 -10.60 -1.44
C LEU A 97 3.63 -9.75 -2.31
N ILE A 98 4.64 -10.35 -2.94
CA ILE A 98 5.54 -9.66 -3.88
C ILE A 98 4.74 -9.14 -5.08
N VAL A 99 3.86 -9.95 -5.67
CA VAL A 99 3.03 -9.54 -6.80
C VAL A 99 2.09 -8.39 -6.42
N LEU A 100 1.44 -8.46 -5.26
CA LEU A 100 0.59 -7.38 -4.74
C LEU A 100 1.37 -6.08 -4.49
N ARG A 101 2.61 -6.19 -3.99
CA ARG A 101 3.53 -5.07 -3.82
C ARG A 101 3.91 -4.45 -5.17
N LEU A 102 4.22 -5.26 -6.18
CA LEU A 102 4.51 -4.79 -7.55
C LEU A 102 3.31 -4.09 -8.19
N PHE A 103 2.09 -4.56 -7.94
CA PHE A 103 0.88 -3.89 -8.43
C PHE A 103 0.69 -2.48 -7.86
N ARG A 104 1.26 -2.14 -6.70
CA ARG A 104 1.26 -0.75 -6.19
C ARG A 104 2.03 0.20 -7.11
N LEU A 105 3.09 -0.29 -7.77
CA LEU A 105 3.84 0.52 -8.75
C LEU A 105 2.99 0.87 -9.97
N LEU A 106 1.99 0.05 -10.33
CA LEU A 106 1.04 0.39 -11.39
C LEU A 106 0.22 1.64 -11.08
N ARG A 107 0.14 2.07 -9.82
CA ARG A 107 -0.47 3.35 -9.47
C ARG A 107 0.29 4.54 -10.08
N LEU A 108 1.59 4.40 -10.41
CA LEU A 108 2.34 5.41 -11.17
C LEU A 108 1.76 5.60 -12.58
N VAL A 109 1.19 4.56 -13.18
CA VAL A 109 0.58 4.61 -14.52
C VAL A 109 -0.68 5.46 -14.53
N ARG A 110 -1.38 5.60 -13.40
CA ARG A 110 -2.52 6.54 -13.29
C ARG A 110 -2.09 8.00 -13.53
N PHE A 111 -0.81 8.32 -13.36
CA PHE A 111 -0.25 9.67 -13.47
C PHE A 111 0.46 9.95 -14.80
N LEU A 112 0.68 8.91 -15.61
CA LEU A 112 1.17 9.00 -16.99
C LEU A 112 -0.02 9.17 -17.94
#